data_AF-A0A219B967-F1
#
_entry.id   AF-A0A219B967-F1
#
_cell.length_a   1.000
_cell.length_b   1.000
_cell.length_c   1.000
_cell.angle_alpha   90.00
_cell.angle_beta   90.00
_cell.angle_gamma   90.00
#
_symmetry.space_group_name_H-M   'P 1'
#
loop_
_entity.id
_entity.type
_entity.pdbx_description
1 polymer ?
#
loop_
_entity_poly.entity_id
_entity_poly.type
_entity_poly.pdbx_seq_one_letter_code
_entity_poly.pdbx_strand_id
1 'polypeptide(L)'
;MSGAVIREIEIAAAHDGVAELIVTLEFDNGGRSLVTLDEVAAGKLLELHGTDDPAELPGTSWTYVRDALAASSGRYAAAAE
;
A
#
# COMPACT_ATOMS: atom_id res chain seq x y z
N MET A 1 14.00 -1.03 -13.64
CA MET A 1 13.84 -1.69 -12.34
C MET A 1 12.85 -2.82 -12.55
N SER A 2 13.27 -4.07 -12.41
CA SER A 2 12.38 -5.24 -12.52
C SER A 2 11.24 -5.04 -11.53
N GLY A 3 10.06 -4.74 -12.06
CA GLY A 3 8.96 -4.15 -11.31
C GLY A 3 8.20 -5.22 -10.55
N ALA A 4 8.05 -5.04 -9.24
CA ALA A 4 7.03 -5.76 -8.51
C ALA A 4 5.64 -5.23 -8.91
N VAL A 5 4.67 -6.14 -8.98
CA VAL A 5 3.25 -5.80 -9.10
C VAL A 5 2.53 -6.21 -7.83
N ILE A 6 1.42 -5.53 -7.54
CA ILE A 6 0.48 -5.96 -6.54
C ILE A 6 -0.16 -7.25 -7.04
N ARG A 7 -0.08 -8.31 -6.24
CA ARG A 7 -0.66 -9.62 -6.56
C ARG A 7 -1.96 -9.86 -5.84
N GLU A 8 -2.04 -9.47 -4.58
CA GLU A 8 -3.16 -9.75 -3.70
C GLU A 8 -3.29 -8.62 -2.67
N ILE A 9 -4.52 -8.40 -2.24
CA ILE A 9 -4.88 -7.44 -1.21
C ILE A 9 -5.73 -8.14 -0.16
N GLU A 10 -5.41 -7.91 1.11
CA GLU A 10 -6.18 -8.39 2.25
C GLU A 10 -6.46 -7.22 3.20
N ILE A 11 -7.67 -7.16 3.76
CA ILE A 11 -8.00 -6.25 4.85
C ILE A 11 -7.89 -7.04 6.15
N ALA A 12 -7.04 -6.57 7.06
CA ALA A 12 -6.81 -7.18 8.35
C ALA A 12 -7.19 -6.21 9.49
N ALA A 13 -7.52 -6.76 10.66
CA ALA A 13 -7.71 -5.96 11.87
C ALA A 13 -6.33 -5.69 12.51
N ALA A 14 -5.94 -4.42 12.65
CA ALA A 14 -4.75 -4.02 13.37
C ALA A 14 -4.94 -4.16 14.88
N HIS A 15 -3.83 -4.19 15.61
CA HIS A 15 -3.82 -4.41 17.07
C HIS A 15 -4.61 -3.34 17.86
N ASP A 16 -4.73 -2.12 17.32
CA ASP A 16 -5.45 -1.01 17.96
C ASP A 16 -6.92 -0.91 17.52
N GLY A 17 -7.43 -1.91 16.77
CA GLY A 17 -8.82 -1.95 16.30
C GLY A 17 -9.09 -1.14 15.03
N VAL A 18 -8.05 -0.60 14.40
CA VAL A 18 -8.11 0.06 13.08
C VAL A 18 -7.89 -0.98 11.98
N ALA A 19 -8.54 -0.84 10.83
CA ALA A 19 -8.30 -1.72 9.70
C ALA A 19 -6.95 -1.39 9.02
N GLU A 20 -6.21 -2.42 8.64
CA GLU A 20 -4.97 -2.32 7.86
C GLU A 20 -5.16 -3.02 6.50
N LEU A 21 -4.43 -2.52 5.50
CA LEU A 21 -4.37 -3.14 4.19
C LEU A 21 -3.05 -3.88 4.03
N ILE A 22 -3.11 -5.18 3.83
CA ILE A 22 -1.94 -6.01 3.55
C ILE A 22 -1.85 -6.21 2.03
N VAL A 23 -0.72 -5.81 1.47
CA VAL A 23 -0.43 -5.89 0.03
C VAL A 23 0.64 -6.96 -0.21
N THR A 24 0.29 -7.98 -0.99
CA THR A 24 1.27 -8.96 -1.49
C THR A 24 1.85 -8.45 -2.78
N LEU A 25 3.16 -8.25 -2.82
CA LEU A 25 3.92 -7.92 -4.02
C LEU A 25 4.49 -9.18 -4.64
N GLU A 26 4.46 -9.29 -5.97
CA GLU A 26 5.11 -10.34 -6.74
C GLU A 26 6.16 -9.72 -7.67
N PHE A 27 7.40 -10.19 -7.57
CA PHE A 27 8.53 -9.76 -8.38
C PHE A 27 8.68 -10.68 -9.59
N ASP A 28 9.35 -10.20 -10.64
CA ASP A 28 9.58 -10.94 -11.89
C ASP A 28 10.30 -12.29 -11.68
N ASN A 29 11.14 -12.40 -10.64
CA ASN A 29 11.81 -13.65 -10.26
C ASN A 29 10.90 -14.63 -9.47
N GLY A 30 9.60 -14.34 -9.36
CA GLY A 30 8.64 -15.11 -8.57
C GLY A 30 8.73 -14.87 -7.06
N GLY A 31 9.63 -13.99 -6.60
CA GLY A 31 9.71 -13.59 -5.21
C GLY A 31 8.44 -12.88 -4.76
N ARG A 32 8.08 -13.02 -3.48
CA ARG A 32 6.93 -12.33 -2.89
C ARG A 32 7.31 -11.58 -1.63
N SER A 33 6.63 -10.48 -1.36
CA SER A 33 6.80 -9.70 -0.13
C SER A 33 5.47 -9.13 0.32
N LEU A 34 5.27 -9.07 1.63
CA LEU A 34 4.08 -8.47 2.24
C LEU A 34 4.43 -7.05 2.69
N VAL A 35 3.53 -6.12 2.39
CA VAL A 35 3.63 -4.73 2.83
C VAL A 35 2.31 -4.36 3.51
N THR A 36 2.40 -3.99 4.79
CA THR A 36 1.24 -3.52 5.56
C THR A 36 1.12 -2.00 5.42
N LEU A 37 -0.08 -1.54 5.14
CA LEU A 37 -0.43 -0.12 5.07
C LEU A 37 -1.45 0.20 6.17
N ASP A 38 -1.13 1.22 6.97
CA ASP A 38 -2.09 1.84 7.87
C ASP A 38 -3.21 2.55 7.09
N GLU A 39 -4.30 2.93 7.76
CA GLU A 39 -5.47 3.61 7.17
C GLU A 39 -5.08 4.79 6.25
N VAL A 40 -4.11 5.61 6.67
CA VAL A 40 -3.70 6.81 5.91
C VAL A 40 -2.93 6.39 4.66
N ALA A 41 -2.01 5.45 4.78
CA ALA A 41 -1.27 4.94 3.63
C ALA A 41 -2.17 4.19 2.64
N ALA A 42 -3.14 3.42 3.15
CA ALA A 42 -4.15 2.74 2.33
C ALA A 42 -5.04 3.75 1.58
N GLY A 43 -5.51 4.80 2.26
CA GLY A 43 -6.25 5.89 1.62
C GLY A 43 -5.45 6.58 0.52
N LYS A 44 -4.18 6.89 0.78
CA LYS A 44 -3.29 7.50 -0.24
C LYS A 44 -3.07 6.59 -1.43
N LEU A 45 -2.98 5.28 -1.22
CA LEU A 45 -2.85 4.30 -2.31
C LEU A 45 -4.08 4.34 -3.24
N LEU A 46 -5.27 4.29 -2.65
CA LEU A 46 -6.54 4.35 -3.38
C LEU A 46 -6.69 5.68 -4.13
N GLU A 47 -6.39 6.81 -3.48
CA GLU A 47 -6.39 8.14 -4.11
C GLU A 47 -5.42 8.24 -5.30
N LEU A 48 -4.18 7.76 -5.14
CA LEU A 48 -3.16 7.79 -6.20
C LEU A 48 -3.54 6.88 -7.37
N HIS A 49 -4.16 5.74 -7.09
CA HIS A 49 -4.66 4.83 -8.13
C HIS A 49 -5.93 5.36 -8.81
N GLY A 50 -6.72 6.18 -8.11
CA GLY A 50 -8.00 6.71 -8.58
C GLY A 50 -9.14 5.70 -8.48
N THR A 51 -9.10 4.79 -7.49
CA THR A 51 -10.18 3.84 -7.19
C THR A 51 -10.58 3.93 -5.72
N ASP A 52 -11.85 3.68 -5.43
CA ASP A 52 -12.37 3.49 -4.06
C ASP A 52 -12.45 2.00 -3.67
N ASP A 53 -12.18 1.09 -4.61
CA ASP A 53 -12.28 -0.36 -4.40
C ASP A 53 -10.89 -1.03 -4.41
N PRO A 54 -10.41 -1.55 -3.28
CA PRO A 54 -9.07 -2.16 -3.19
C PRO A 54 -8.93 -3.43 -4.04
N ALA A 55 -10.03 -4.08 -4.46
CA ALA A 55 -9.97 -5.24 -5.34
C ALA A 55 -9.52 -4.90 -6.77
N GLU A 56 -9.42 -3.63 -7.14
CA GLU A 56 -8.89 -3.16 -8.42
C GLU A 56 -7.36 -2.95 -8.44
N LEU A 57 -6.69 -3.07 -7.29
CA LEU A 57 -5.24 -2.88 -7.17
C LEU A 57 -4.37 -4.05 -7.72
N PRO A 58 -4.80 -5.33 -7.73
CA PRO A 58 -4.01 -6.41 -8.31
C PRO A 58 -3.67 -6.18 -9.79
N GLY A 59 -2.40 -6.40 -10.14
CA GLY A 59 -1.83 -6.14 -11.46
C GLY A 59 -1.14 -4.77 -11.57
N THR A 60 -1.36 -3.87 -10.61
CA THR A 60 -0.77 -2.53 -10.62
C THR A 60 0.67 -2.53 -10.09
N SER A 61 1.48 -1.58 -10.54
CA SER A 61 2.88 -1.42 -10.14
C SER A 61 3.04 -1.12 -8.65
N TRP A 62 4.05 -1.74 -8.00
CA TRP A 62 4.49 -1.45 -6.63
C TRP A 62 4.76 0.06 -6.37
N THR A 63 5.10 0.84 -7.39
CA THR A 63 5.36 2.28 -7.23
C THR A 63 4.21 3.03 -6.56
N TYR A 64 2.95 2.63 -6.77
CA TYR A 64 1.82 3.24 -6.08
C TYR A 64 1.88 3.02 -4.56
N VAL A 65 2.26 1.82 -4.12
CA VAL A 65 2.43 1.48 -2.69
C VAL A 65 3.60 2.28 -2.09
N ARG A 66 4.73 2.37 -2.80
CA ARG A 66 5.87 3.21 -2.41
C ARG A 66 5.47 4.67 -2.23
N ASP A 67 4.76 5.22 -3.21
CA ASP A 67 4.40 6.64 -3.25
C ASP A 67 3.33 6.96 -2.17
N ALA A 68 2.42 6.03 -1.90
CA ALA A 68 1.48 6.12 -0.79
C ALA A 68 2.17 6.10 0.58
N LEU A 69 3.16 5.21 0.79
CA LEU A 69 3.96 5.17 2.00
C LEU A 69 4.75 6.47 2.20
N ALA A 70 5.36 6.99 1.13
CA ALA A 70 6.06 8.27 1.17
C ALA A 70 5.11 9.42 1.54
N ALA A 71 3.94 9.50 0.90
CA ALA A 71 2.93 10.51 1.18
C ALA A 71 2.38 10.42 2.61
N SER A 72 2.15 9.20 3.13
CA SER A 72 1.73 8.98 4.52
C SER A 72 2.81 9.42 5.50
N SER A 73 4.09 9.05 5.28
CA SER A 73 5.18 9.40 6.19
C SER A 73 5.39 10.91 6.38
N GLY A 74 5.09 11.71 5.35
CA GLY A 74 5.18 13.18 5.40
C GLY A 74 4.33 13.81 6.51
N ARG A 75 3.29 13.12 6.99
CA ARG A 75 2.43 13.59 8.10
C ARG A 75 3.18 13.75 9.43
N TYR A 76 4.23 12.97 9.64
CA TYR A 76 5.07 13.09 10.84
C TYR A 76 6.20 14.11 10.68
N ALA A 77 6.57 14.46 9.44
CA ALA A 77 7.59 15.48 9.19
C ALA A 77 7.07 16.90 9.46
N ALA A 78 5.79 17.17 9.16
CA ALA A 78 5.16 18.48 9.40
C ALA A 78 4.72 18.73 10.85
N ALA A 79 4.65 17.69 11.69
CA ALA A 79 4.25 17.80 13.10
C ALA A 79 5.43 18.08 14.06
N ALA A 80 6.64 18.25 13.53
CA ALA A 80 7.86 18.47 14.29
C ALA A 80 8.38 19.92 14.25
N GLU A 81 7.57 20.87 13.76
CA GLU A 81 7.89 22.31 13.67
C GLU A 81 7.25 23.15 14.78
#